data_AF-A0AB39K1A6-F1
#
_entry.id   AF-A0AB39K1A6-F1
#
_cell.length_a   1.000
_cell.length_b   1.000
_cell.length_c   1.000
_cell.angle_alpha   90.00
_cell.angle_beta   90.00
_cell.angle_gamma   90.00
#
_symmetry.space_group_name_H-M   'P 1'
#
loop_
_entity.id
_entity.type
_entity.pdbx_description
1 polymer ?
#
loop_
_entity_poly.entity_id
_entity_poly.type
_entity_poly.pdbx_seq_one_letter_code
_entity_poly.pdbx_strand_id
1 'polypeptide(L)'
;MSLIVPVGVDEGALEVLWYSSFQNIEEIILWWESQESIDIYKYKTDLEAAEAILSNGKVVSVKTEEQYDLYYAISAKAETITLIIDTDYTSRLSYNGKKYFHKGKLNFPPDLT
;
A
#
# COMPACT_ATOMS: atom_id res chain seq x y z
N MET A 1 -6.68 -17.20 7.51
CA MET A 1 -7.66 -16.41 6.73
C MET A 1 -6.85 -15.36 5.98
N SER A 2 -7.02 -15.19 4.67
CA SER A 2 -6.23 -14.19 3.93
C SER A 2 -6.80 -12.79 4.14
N LEU A 3 -5.93 -11.81 4.42
CA LEU A 3 -6.33 -10.41 4.54
C LEU A 3 -6.34 -9.77 3.15
N ILE A 4 -7.41 -9.05 2.84
CA ILE A 4 -7.52 -8.28 1.60
C ILE A 4 -7.17 -6.83 1.94
N VAL A 5 -6.10 -6.33 1.33
CA VAL A 5 -5.57 -4.99 1.56
C VAL A 5 -5.77 -4.16 0.28
N PRO A 6 -6.52 -3.05 0.32
CA PRO A 6 -6.55 -2.09 -0.76
C PRO A 6 -5.22 -1.35 -0.85
N VAL A 7 -4.65 -1.31 -2.05
CA VAL A 7 -3.37 -0.66 -2.32
C VAL A 7 -3.52 0.31 -3.49
N GLY A 8 -3.13 1.56 -3.27
CA GLY A 8 -2.89 2.54 -4.34
C GLY A 8 -1.41 2.53 -4.76
N VAL A 9 -1.15 2.49 -6.05
CA VAL A 9 0.19 2.56 -6.66
C VAL A 9 0.29 3.87 -7.41
N ASP A 10 1.45 4.55 -7.33
CA ASP A 10 1.68 5.86 -7.95
C ASP A 10 0.60 6.88 -7.54
N GLU A 11 0.50 7.13 -6.23
CA GLU A 11 -0.55 7.96 -5.60
C GLU A 11 -1.98 7.61 -6.02
N GLY A 12 -2.23 6.36 -6.42
CA GLY A 12 -3.54 5.84 -6.80
C GLY A 12 -3.82 5.84 -8.31
N ALA A 13 -2.83 6.11 -9.16
CA ALA A 13 -2.98 5.94 -10.61
C ALA A 13 -3.34 4.50 -10.99
N LEU A 14 -2.86 3.53 -10.23
CA LEU A 14 -3.33 2.15 -10.27
C LEU A 14 -3.84 1.72 -8.88
N GLU A 15 -5.07 1.21 -8.84
CA GLU A 15 -5.64 0.58 -7.65
C GLU A 15 -5.59 -0.94 -7.78
N VAL A 16 -5.12 -1.62 -6.73
CA VAL A 16 -5.06 -3.08 -6.66
C VAL A 16 -5.60 -3.59 -5.33
N LEU A 17 -6.14 -4.81 -5.36
CA LEU A 17 -6.44 -5.60 -4.16
C LEU A 17 -5.30 -6.59 -3.93
N TRP A 18 -4.66 -6.48 -2.78
CA TRP A 18 -3.63 -7.41 -2.34
C TRP A 18 -4.22 -8.44 -1.38
N TYR A 19 -4.32 -9.69 -1.85
CA TYR A 19 -4.71 -10.83 -1.05
C TYR A 19 -3.46 -11.37 -0.36
N SER A 20 -3.18 -10.85 0.83
CA SER A 20 -1.95 -11.16 1.56
C SER A 20 -1.99 -12.58 2.15
N SER A 21 -0.81 -13.19 2.32
CA SER A 21 -0.64 -14.46 3.03
C SER A 21 -0.56 -14.31 4.56
N PHE A 22 -0.48 -13.08 5.06
CA PHE A 22 -0.38 -12.78 6.49
C PHE A 22 -1.69 -13.11 7.22
N GLN A 23 -1.59 -13.51 8.49
CA GLN A 23 -2.74 -13.95 9.27
C GLN A 23 -3.38 -12.82 10.08
N ASN A 24 -2.64 -11.74 10.32
CA ASN A 24 -3.08 -10.59 11.11
C ASN A 24 -2.43 -9.29 10.61
N ILE A 25 -2.92 -8.18 11.13
CA ILE A 25 -2.53 -6.82 10.76
C ILE A 25 -1.12 -6.51 11.28
N GLU A 26 -0.77 -7.00 12.46
CA GLU A 26 0.54 -6.80 13.09
C GLU A 26 1.67 -7.37 12.23
N GLU A 27 1.47 -8.55 11.63
CA GLU A 27 2.41 -9.15 10.69
C GLU A 27 2.62 -8.28 9.44
N ILE A 28 1.57 -7.66 8.91
CA ILE A 28 1.68 -6.74 7.76
C ILE A 28 2.46 -5.48 8.15
N ILE A 29 2.22 -4.94 9.33
CA ILE A 29 2.95 -3.76 9.84
C ILE A 29 4.44 -4.10 10.01
N LEU A 30 4.76 -5.24 10.62
CA LEU A 30 6.15 -5.68 10.79
C LEU A 30 6.83 -5.96 9.44
N TRP A 31 6.12 -6.59 8.51
CA TRP A 31 6.60 -6.80 7.15
C TRP A 31 6.89 -5.47 6.46
N TRP A 32 5.99 -4.50 6.56
CA TRP A 32 6.15 -3.16 6.02
C TRP A 32 7.41 -2.46 6.58
N GLU A 33 7.56 -2.44 7.91
CA GLU A 33 8.73 -1.85 8.59
C GLU A 33 10.04 -2.55 8.24
N SER A 34 9.99 -3.84 7.89
CA SER A 34 11.17 -4.63 7.50
C SER A 34 11.61 -4.41 6.05
N GLN A 35 10.77 -3.79 5.20
CA GLN A 35 11.12 -3.60 3.79
C GLN A 35 12.37 -2.72 3.66
N GLU A 36 13.33 -3.15 2.86
CA GLU A 36 14.55 -2.34 2.67
C GLU A 36 14.27 -1.13 1.78
N SER A 37 13.44 -1.22 0.76
CA SER A 37 13.14 -0.08 -0.13
C SER A 37 11.84 -0.35 -0.87
N ILE A 38 11.06 0.71 -1.06
CA ILE A 38 9.85 0.73 -1.87
C ILE A 38 10.03 1.86 -2.88
N ASP A 39 10.27 1.53 -4.13
CA ASP A 39 10.42 2.52 -5.20
C ASP A 39 9.87 1.92 -6.50
N ILE A 40 8.68 2.39 -6.89
CA ILE A 40 7.96 1.88 -8.06
C ILE A 40 8.66 2.22 -9.37
N TYR A 41 9.46 3.29 -9.41
CA TYR A 41 10.13 3.76 -10.63
C TYR A 41 11.30 2.87 -11.06
N LYS A 42 11.67 1.88 -10.24
CA LYS A 42 12.62 0.83 -10.61
C LYS A 42 12.03 -0.19 -11.58
N TYR A 43 10.71 -0.23 -11.73
CA TYR A 43 9.99 -1.19 -12.56
C TYR A 43 9.44 -0.52 -13.83
N LYS A 44 9.03 -1.33 -14.82
CA LYS A 44 8.55 -0.78 -16.10
C LYS A 44 7.10 -0.33 -16.04
N THR A 45 6.31 -0.93 -15.15
CA THR A 45 4.88 -0.65 -14.98
C THR A 45 4.49 -0.71 -13.51
N ASP A 46 3.44 0.02 -13.15
CA ASP A 46 2.91 0.05 -11.79
C ASP A 46 2.44 -1.33 -11.32
N LEU A 47 1.90 -2.15 -12.23
CA LEU A 47 1.48 -3.52 -11.92
C LEU A 47 2.68 -4.40 -11.59
N GLU A 48 3.76 -4.32 -12.39
CA GLU A 48 5.01 -5.04 -12.12
C GLU A 48 5.60 -4.62 -10.77
N ALA A 49 5.60 -3.31 -10.47
CA ALA A 49 6.04 -2.80 -9.19
C ALA A 49 5.21 -3.38 -8.03
N ALA A 50 3.88 -3.35 -8.15
CA ALA A 50 2.97 -3.89 -7.14
C ALA A 50 3.19 -5.39 -6.90
N GLU A 51 3.32 -6.19 -7.97
CA GLU A 51 3.57 -7.63 -7.86
C GLU A 51 4.93 -7.94 -7.20
N ALA A 52 5.97 -7.17 -7.52
CA ALA A 52 7.30 -7.35 -6.95
C ALA A 52 7.36 -6.94 -5.47
N ILE A 53 6.81 -5.77 -5.13
CA ILE A 53 6.80 -5.24 -3.76
C ILE A 53 5.87 -6.06 -2.86
N LEU A 54 4.67 -6.40 -3.32
CA LEU A 54 3.63 -7.11 -2.54
C LEU A 54 3.72 -8.64 -2.69
N SER A 55 4.92 -9.17 -2.93
CA SER A 55 5.18 -10.58 -3.30
C SER A 55 4.66 -11.64 -2.31
N ASN A 56 4.34 -11.26 -1.06
CA ASN A 56 3.70 -12.12 -0.06
C ASN A 56 2.18 -12.23 -0.24
N GLY A 57 1.73 -12.55 -1.45
CA GLY A 57 0.31 -12.69 -1.74
C GLY A 57 -0.01 -12.64 -3.23
N LYS A 58 -1.30 -12.51 -3.52
CA LYS A 58 -1.80 -12.30 -4.88
C LYS A 58 -2.22 -10.85 -5.06
N VAL A 59 -1.74 -10.22 -6.12
CA VAL A 59 -2.18 -8.88 -6.53
C VAL A 59 -3.24 -9.02 -7.61
N VAL A 60 -4.32 -8.24 -7.50
CA VAL A 60 -5.37 -8.17 -8.51
C VAL A 60 -5.66 -6.70 -8.81
N SER A 61 -5.47 -6.28 -10.06
CA SER A 61 -5.86 -4.93 -10.47
C SER A 61 -7.37 -4.73 -10.38
N VAL A 62 -7.78 -3.58 -9.88
CA VAL A 62 -9.17 -3.13 -9.87
C VAL A 62 -9.49 -2.53 -11.24
N LYS A 63 -10.42 -3.15 -11.97
CA LYS A 63 -10.75 -2.77 -13.37
C LYS A 63 -12.24 -2.75 -13.67
N THR A 64 -13.07 -3.22 -12.74
CA THR A 64 -14.52 -3.35 -12.90
C THR A 64 -15.23 -2.67 -11.74
N GLU A 65 -16.47 -2.24 -11.98
CA GLU A 65 -17.29 -1.55 -10.96
C GLU A 65 -17.41 -2.37 -9.67
N GLU A 66 -17.70 -3.67 -9.76
CA GLU A 66 -17.77 -4.56 -8.59
C GLU A 66 -16.46 -4.62 -7.79
N GLN A 67 -15.31 -4.54 -8.47
CA GLN A 67 -14.01 -4.51 -7.80
C GLN A 67 -13.73 -3.15 -7.15
N TYR A 68 -14.16 -2.04 -7.76
CA TYR A 68 -14.07 -0.70 -7.16
C TYR A 68 -14.96 -0.61 -5.93
N ASP A 69 -16.20 -1.12 -6.00
CA ASP A 69 -17.12 -1.20 -4.86
C ASP A 69 -16.47 -1.97 -3.71
N LEU A 70 -15.87 -3.13 -3.99
CA LEU A 70 -15.15 -3.90 -2.99
C LEU A 70 -13.95 -3.13 -2.42
N TYR A 71 -13.13 -2.51 -3.29
CA TYR A 71 -11.95 -1.74 -2.88
C TYR A 71 -12.32 -0.59 -1.93
N TYR A 72 -13.32 0.22 -2.28
CA TYR A 72 -13.75 1.34 -1.44
C TYR A 72 -14.50 0.89 -0.20
N ALA A 73 -15.31 -0.17 -0.28
CA ALA A 73 -15.99 -0.74 0.88
C ALA A 73 -14.99 -1.29 1.92
N ILE A 74 -13.87 -1.86 1.48
CA ILE A 74 -12.79 -2.31 2.38
C ILE A 74 -12.03 -1.09 2.92
N SER A 75 -11.64 -0.16 2.05
CA SER A 75 -10.86 1.04 2.42
C SER A 75 -11.56 1.93 3.45
N ALA A 76 -12.90 1.95 3.45
CA ALA A 76 -13.70 2.72 4.40
C ALA A 76 -13.74 2.11 5.82
N LYS A 77 -13.29 0.87 6.02
CA LYS A 77 -13.32 0.20 7.33
C LYS A 77 -12.16 0.68 8.18
N ALA A 78 -12.47 1.23 9.37
CA ALA A 78 -11.46 1.70 10.32
C ALA A 78 -10.47 0.60 10.78
N GLU A 79 -10.94 -0.65 10.81
CA GLU A 79 -10.17 -1.83 11.25
C GLU A 79 -9.34 -2.46 10.12
N THR A 80 -9.25 -1.84 8.94
CA THR A 80 -8.47 -2.35 7.81
C THR A 80 -7.20 -1.53 7.58
N ILE A 81 -6.13 -2.20 7.15
CA ILE A 81 -4.95 -1.56 6.59
C ILE A 81 -5.25 -1.06 5.19
N THR A 82 -4.79 0.15 4.87
CA THR A 82 -4.65 0.60 3.48
C THR A 82 -3.19 0.93 3.17
N LEU A 83 -2.74 0.63 1.95
CA LEU A 83 -1.38 0.91 1.50
C LEU A 83 -1.39 1.93 0.36
N ILE A 84 -0.40 2.80 0.36
CA ILE A 84 0.00 3.54 -0.83
C ILE A 84 1.48 3.25 -1.06
N ILE A 85 1.80 2.72 -2.24
CA ILE A 85 3.16 2.43 -2.68
C ILE A 85 3.54 3.36 -3.83
N ASP A 86 4.66 4.05 -3.66
CA ASP A 86 5.20 5.02 -4.60
C ASP A 86 6.73 5.02 -4.44
N THR A 87 7.29 5.94 -3.66
CA THR A 87 8.74 5.99 -3.38
C THR A 87 9.06 5.70 -1.93
N ASP A 88 10.34 5.62 -1.59
CA ASP A 88 10.83 5.42 -0.22
C ASP A 88 10.33 6.53 0.73
N TYR A 89 9.91 7.68 0.20
CA TYR A 89 9.53 8.89 0.93
C TYR A 89 8.01 9.14 1.00
N THR A 90 7.24 8.58 0.07
CA THR A 90 5.80 8.86 -0.08
C THR A 90 4.95 7.63 0.23
N SER A 91 5.56 6.44 0.13
CA SER A 91 4.94 5.18 0.50
C SER A 91 4.53 5.16 1.97
N ARG A 92 3.31 4.70 2.23
CA ARG A 92 2.71 4.69 3.56
C ARG A 92 1.74 3.54 3.75
N LEU A 93 1.76 2.98 4.95
CA LEU A 93 0.71 2.13 5.49
C LEU A 93 -0.16 2.94 6.45
N SER A 94 -1.48 2.85 6.30
CA SER A 94 -2.44 3.48 7.22
C SER A 94 -3.26 2.43 7.94
N TYR A 95 -3.36 2.55 9.27
CA TYR A 95 -4.16 1.66 10.10
C TYR A 95 -4.63 2.39 11.35
N ASN A 96 -5.93 2.29 11.67
CA ASN A 96 -6.54 2.87 12.87
C ASN A 96 -6.14 4.34 13.13
N GLY A 97 -6.18 5.17 12.08
CA GLY A 97 -5.80 6.59 12.13
C GLY A 97 -4.29 6.88 12.22
N LYS A 98 -3.45 5.86 12.39
CA LYS A 98 -1.98 5.98 12.37
C LYS A 98 -1.44 5.77 10.97
N LYS A 99 -0.40 6.54 10.61
CA LYS A 99 0.37 6.39 9.37
C LYS A 99 1.78 5.90 9.68
N TYR A 100 2.22 4.88 8.97
CA TYR A 100 3.54 4.28 9.01
C TYR A 100 4.22 4.57 7.67
N PHE A 101 5.00 5.65 7.64
CA PHE A 101 5.80 6.00 6.46
C PHE A 101 6.99 5.05 6.32
N HIS A 102 7.40 4.74 5.09
CA HIS A 102 8.47 3.77 4.85
C HIS A 102 9.84 4.23 5.35
N LYS A 103 10.50 5.14 4.64
CA LYS A 103 11.84 5.66 4.98
C LYS A 103 11.92 7.16 5.22
N GLY A 104 10.79 7.87 5.11
CA GLY A 104 10.70 9.25 5.61
C GLY A 104 9.34 9.88 5.40
N LYS A 105 9.06 10.91 6.20
CA LYS A 105 8.43 12.13 5.67
C LYS A 105 9.55 12.83 4.89
N LEU A 106 9.26 13.38 3.71
CA LEU A 106 10.06 14.51 3.23
C LEU A 106 10.17 15.49 4.41
N ASN A 107 11.38 15.63 4.96
CA ASN A 107 11.71 16.81 5.75
C ASN A 107 11.69 17.95 4.73
N PHE A 108 10.51 18.43 4.38
CA PHE A 108 10.41 19.79 3.91
C PHE A 108 11.00 20.63 5.05
N PRO A 109 12.04 21.45 4.79
CA PRO A 109 12.43 22.43 5.79
C PRO A 109 11.16 23.20 6.20
N PRO A 110 10.96 23.53 7.48
CA PRO A 110 9.83 24.37 7.86
C PRO A 110 9.87 25.60 6.96
N ASP A 111 8.73 25.89 6.31
CA ASP A 111 8.59 27.00 5.38
C ASP A 111 9.29 28.24 5.95
N LEU A 112 10.26 28.76 5.21
CA LEU A 112 10.78 30.10 5.43
C LEU A 112 9.76 31.09 4.87
N THR A 113 8.62 31.28 5.54
CA THR A 113 7.76 32.47 5.41
C THR A 113 6.80 32.59 6.59
#